data_AF-A0A1G6JDE2-F1
#
_entry.id   AF-A0A1G6JDE2-F1
#
_cell.length_a   1.000
_cell.length_b   1.000
_cell.length_c   1.000
_cell.angle_alpha   90.00
_cell.angle_beta   90.00
_cell.angle_gamma   90.00
#
_symmetry.space_group_name_H-M   'P 1'
#
loop_
_entity.id
_entity.type
_entity.pdbx_description
1 polymer ?
#
loop_
_entity_poly.entity_id
_entity_poly.type
_entity_poly.pdbx_seq_one_letter_code
_entity_poly.pdbx_strand_id
1 'polypeptide(L)'
;MGFYTVWHFKKKYTGKQASIGDAIQVDGNLYLRWMPKDLVTATPDWLAGLIDDETYYAHLAARSKYRLTEKGRPDADGFHRYTYPTITKDMMLIDPATDKVVRGNPLQQKTLQFGPDTTEGMRIIKNLQNIEYRTPKWRAFFGMRNRVEENNNWFKGDNETDIGNPEKRRAVGYAYNALCAGAAVSVSNMRRIVEHVHAEALETVDRKDVRARRRTDIDGKPLERLDSIAA
;
A
#
# COMPACT_ATOMS: atom_id res chain seq x y z
N MET A 1 10.17 5.26 -13.56
CA MET A 1 8.68 5.22 -13.45
C MET A 1 8.23 6.01 -12.23
N GLY A 2 7.17 6.82 -12.36
CA GLY A 2 6.68 7.73 -11.31
C GLY A 2 5.56 7.18 -10.42
N PHE A 3 5.30 5.87 -10.42
CA PHE A 3 4.26 5.24 -9.61
C PHE A 3 4.83 4.11 -8.75
N TYR A 4 4.30 3.98 -7.54
CA TYR A 4 4.66 2.89 -6.63
C TYR A 4 3.73 1.70 -6.83
N THR A 5 4.31 0.54 -7.12
CA THR A 5 3.59 -0.71 -7.28
C THR A 5 3.42 -1.40 -5.93
N VAL A 6 2.20 -1.89 -5.69
CA VAL A 6 1.84 -2.70 -4.52
C VAL A 6 1.04 -3.88 -5.04
N TRP A 7 1.65 -5.06 -5.10
CA TRP A 7 1.00 -6.26 -5.64
C TRP A 7 0.57 -7.21 -4.53
N HIS A 8 -0.55 -7.90 -4.77
CA HIS A 8 -0.88 -9.12 -4.07
C HIS A 8 -0.39 -10.32 -4.88
N PHE A 9 0.57 -11.07 -4.36
CA PHE A 9 1.11 -12.23 -5.05
C PHE A 9 0.24 -13.46 -4.84
N LYS A 10 0.01 -14.23 -5.91
CA LYS A 10 -0.57 -15.57 -5.81
C LYS A 10 0.48 -16.51 -5.19
N LYS A 11 0.05 -17.60 -4.56
CA LYS A 11 0.94 -18.60 -3.90
C LYS A 11 2.12 -19.08 -4.76
N LYS A 12 1.92 -19.24 -6.07
CA LYS A 12 3.00 -19.64 -7.00
C LYS A 12 4.05 -18.56 -7.29
N TYR A 13 3.80 -17.32 -6.86
CA TYR A 13 4.65 -16.15 -7.06
C TYR A 13 5.16 -15.58 -5.74
N THR A 14 5.05 -16.30 -4.62
CA THR A 14 5.64 -15.92 -3.32
C THR A 14 7.00 -16.59 -3.11
N GLY A 15 7.82 -16.01 -2.24
CA GLY A 15 9.19 -16.44 -2.00
C GLY A 15 10.17 -15.85 -3.02
N LYS A 16 11.26 -16.58 -3.31
CA LYS A 16 12.30 -16.15 -4.26
C LYS A 16 11.77 -16.15 -5.70
N GLN A 17 11.81 -15.00 -6.35
CA GLN A 17 11.32 -14.78 -7.72
C GLN A 17 12.46 -14.65 -8.74
N ALA A 18 13.54 -13.98 -8.37
CA ALA A 18 14.68 -13.69 -9.25
C ALA A 18 15.96 -13.43 -8.44
N SER A 19 17.08 -13.29 -9.14
CA SER A 19 18.37 -12.90 -8.58
C SER A 19 19.12 -12.03 -9.56
N ILE A 20 19.93 -11.10 -9.04
CA ILE A 20 20.86 -10.28 -9.82
C ILE A 20 22.06 -9.93 -8.94
N GLY A 21 23.27 -10.25 -9.41
CA GLY A 21 24.49 -10.05 -8.61
C GLY A 21 24.38 -10.60 -7.18
N ASP A 22 24.58 -9.73 -6.20
CA ASP A 22 24.53 -10.05 -4.77
C ASP A 22 23.14 -9.86 -4.14
N ALA A 23 22.10 -9.70 -4.96
CA ALA A 23 20.72 -9.53 -4.52
C ALA A 23 19.79 -10.63 -5.03
N ILE A 24 18.77 -10.91 -4.23
CA ILE A 24 17.64 -11.78 -4.58
C ILE A 24 16.34 -11.01 -4.43
N GLN A 25 15.39 -11.28 -5.32
CA GLN A 25 14.03 -10.77 -5.21
C GLN A 25 13.18 -11.77 -4.44
N VAL A 26 12.63 -11.34 -3.30
CA VAL A 26 11.73 -12.14 -2.46
C VAL A 26 10.45 -11.35 -2.24
N ASP A 27 9.30 -11.92 -2.59
CA ASP A 27 7.98 -11.26 -2.47
C ASP A 27 7.98 -9.82 -3.01
N GLY A 28 8.60 -9.62 -4.18
CA GLY A 28 8.64 -8.33 -4.88
C GLY A 28 9.66 -7.30 -4.37
N ASN A 29 10.34 -7.52 -3.24
CA ASN A 29 11.42 -6.63 -2.80
C ASN A 29 12.79 -7.27 -2.96
N LEU A 30 13.83 -6.44 -2.97
CA LEU A 30 15.22 -6.88 -3.08
C LEU A 30 15.86 -7.05 -1.71
N TYR A 31 16.53 -8.18 -1.52
CA TYR A 31 17.28 -8.52 -0.32
C TYR A 31 18.68 -9.02 -0.68
N LEU A 32 19.58 -9.04 0.30
CA LEU A 32 20.88 -9.68 0.15
C LEU A 32 20.73 -11.16 -0.21
N ARG A 33 21.58 -11.63 -1.14
CA ARG A 33 21.63 -13.03 -1.56
C ARG A 33 21.93 -14.00 -0.41
N TRP A 34 22.66 -13.54 0.62
CA TRP A 34 23.03 -14.33 1.79
C TRP A 34 21.98 -14.37 2.90
N MET A 35 20.76 -13.89 2.62
CA MET A 35 19.67 -13.96 3.57
C MET A 35 19.34 -15.43 3.91
N PRO A 36 19.16 -15.78 5.20
CA PRO A 36 18.81 -17.12 5.63
C PRO A 36 17.59 -17.72 4.92
N LYS A 37 17.61 -19.04 4.68
CA LYS A 37 16.64 -19.73 3.84
C LYS A 37 15.21 -19.70 4.41
N ASP A 38 15.09 -19.86 5.71
CA ASP A 38 13.87 -19.67 6.50
C ASP A 38 13.24 -18.29 6.25
N LEU A 39 14.06 -17.24 6.19
CA LEU A 39 13.59 -15.91 5.84
C LEU A 39 13.23 -15.80 4.37
N VAL A 40 13.85 -16.53 3.45
CA VAL A 40 13.46 -16.54 2.02
C VAL A 40 12.11 -17.24 1.80
N THR A 41 11.86 -18.35 2.50
CA THR A 41 10.65 -19.19 2.34
C THR A 41 9.52 -18.86 3.31
N ALA A 42 9.68 -17.90 4.22
CA ALA A 42 8.66 -17.55 5.20
C ALA A 42 7.24 -17.38 4.64
N THR A 43 7.07 -16.66 3.53
CA THR A 43 5.74 -16.43 2.91
C THR A 43 5.11 -17.70 2.33
N PRO A 44 5.79 -18.49 1.47
CA PRO A 44 5.21 -19.75 1.01
C PRO A 44 4.96 -20.75 2.14
N ASP A 45 5.82 -20.80 3.17
CA ASP A 45 5.67 -21.70 4.32
C ASP A 45 4.43 -21.31 5.16
N TRP A 46 4.22 -20.02 5.37
CA TRP A 46 3.01 -19.48 6.01
C TRP A 46 1.75 -19.79 5.20
N LEU A 47 1.78 -19.58 3.88
CA LEU A 47 0.66 -19.93 2.98
C LEU A 47 0.43 -21.45 2.85
N ALA A 48 1.39 -22.27 3.25
CA ALA A 48 1.26 -23.72 3.34
C ALA A 48 0.81 -24.19 4.73
N GLY A 49 0.74 -23.30 5.72
CA GLY A 49 0.41 -23.63 7.11
C GLY A 49 1.54 -24.34 7.86
N LEU A 50 2.78 -24.23 7.37
CA LEU A 50 3.96 -24.83 8.02
C LEU A 50 4.47 -23.98 9.20
N ILE A 51 4.20 -22.68 9.16
CA ILE A 51 4.51 -21.74 10.24
C ILE A 51 3.25 -20.95 10.61
N ASP A 52 3.16 -20.55 11.87
CA ASP A 52 2.06 -19.73 12.38
C ASP A 52 2.21 -18.25 11.98
N ASP A 53 1.17 -17.47 12.27
CA ASP A 53 1.14 -16.03 12.00
C ASP A 53 2.26 -15.29 12.76
N GLU A 54 2.49 -15.63 14.04
CA GLU A 54 3.47 -14.97 14.90
C GLU A 54 4.90 -15.16 14.39
N THR A 55 5.27 -16.39 14.04
CA THR A 55 6.55 -16.74 13.43
C THR A 55 6.70 -16.06 12.08
N TYR A 56 5.65 -16.02 11.27
CA TYR A 56 5.69 -15.31 9.98
C TYR A 56 5.99 -13.81 10.15
N TYR A 57 5.36 -13.13 11.10
CA TYR A 57 5.65 -11.72 11.38
C TYR A 57 7.06 -11.50 11.95
N ALA A 58 7.53 -12.40 12.81
CA ALA A 58 8.90 -12.37 13.31
C ALA A 58 9.92 -12.53 12.17
N HIS A 59 9.67 -13.45 11.23
CA HIS A 59 10.49 -13.62 10.04
C HIS A 59 10.45 -12.39 9.14
N LEU A 60 9.29 -11.76 8.91
CA LEU A 60 9.22 -10.51 8.14
C LEU A 60 10.06 -9.40 8.77
N ALA A 61 9.98 -9.21 10.09
CA ALA A 61 10.76 -8.21 10.80
C ALA A 61 12.28 -8.48 10.70
N ALA A 62 12.70 -9.75 10.81
CA ALA A 62 14.08 -10.16 10.61
C ALA A 62 14.54 -9.96 9.15
N ARG A 63 13.66 -10.24 8.19
CA ARG A 63 13.90 -10.08 6.75
C ARG A 63 14.20 -8.63 6.37
N SER A 64 13.50 -7.66 6.98
CA SER A 64 13.70 -6.23 6.70
C SER A 64 15.16 -5.77 6.86
N LYS A 65 15.96 -6.42 7.73
CA LYS A 65 17.39 -6.10 7.91
C LYS A 65 18.24 -6.35 6.65
N TYR A 66 17.85 -7.33 5.84
CA TYR A 66 18.58 -7.71 4.61
C TYR A 66 18.13 -6.90 3.39
N ARG A 67 17.18 -5.99 3.56
CA ARG A 67 16.52 -5.29 2.45
C ARG A 67 17.41 -4.24 1.82
N LEU A 68 17.41 -4.22 0.48
CA LEU A 68 18.00 -3.14 -0.30
C LEU A 68 17.05 -1.94 -0.36
N THR A 69 17.59 -0.73 -0.22
CA THR A 69 16.82 0.51 -0.26
C THR A 69 17.05 1.26 -1.57
N GLU A 70 16.00 1.82 -2.16
CA GLU A 70 16.09 2.62 -3.38
C GLU A 70 17.01 3.82 -3.19
N LYS A 71 17.89 4.07 -4.16
CA LYS A 71 18.82 5.20 -4.18
C LYS A 71 18.45 6.15 -5.32
N GLY A 72 17.49 7.02 -5.04
CA GLY A 72 17.01 8.01 -6.00
C GLY A 72 15.97 7.44 -6.97
N ARG A 73 15.60 8.26 -7.96
CA ARG A 73 14.66 7.86 -9.01
C ARG A 73 15.40 7.09 -10.10
N PRO A 74 14.68 6.26 -10.89
CA PRO A 74 15.28 5.61 -12.05
C PRO A 74 15.79 6.64 -13.05
N ASP A 75 16.90 6.33 -13.71
CA ASP A 75 17.48 7.15 -14.76
C ASP A 75 16.57 7.20 -16.00
N ALA A 76 16.89 8.06 -16.97
CA ALA A 76 16.11 8.21 -18.21
C ALA A 76 15.97 6.89 -18.99
N ASP A 77 17.02 6.06 -18.96
CA ASP A 77 17.07 4.75 -19.60
C ASP A 77 16.40 3.64 -18.76
N GLY A 78 15.79 3.99 -17.63
CA GLY A 78 15.07 3.04 -16.77
C GLY A 78 15.98 2.22 -15.85
N PHE A 79 17.24 2.59 -15.68
CA PHE A 79 18.12 1.98 -14.68
C PHE A 79 17.73 2.38 -13.27
N HIS A 80 17.65 1.40 -12.37
CA HIS A 80 17.39 1.59 -10.96
C HIS A 80 18.67 1.38 -10.16
N ARG A 81 18.92 2.27 -9.21
CA ARG A 81 20.01 2.14 -8.24
C ARG A 81 19.45 1.80 -6.87
N TYR A 82 20.05 0.82 -6.22
CA TYR A 82 19.75 0.39 -4.86
C TYR A 82 21.01 0.48 -4.00
N THR A 83 20.83 0.77 -2.71
CA THR A 83 21.88 0.71 -1.70
C THR A 83 21.74 -0.59 -0.94
N TYR A 84 22.85 -1.30 -0.76
CA TYR A 84 22.88 -2.48 0.10
C TYR A 84 22.73 -2.05 1.57
N PRO A 85 22.05 -2.86 2.40
CA PRO A 85 22.00 -2.60 3.83
C PRO A 85 23.40 -2.66 4.44
N THR A 86 23.61 -1.94 5.54
CA THR A 86 24.87 -2.03 6.28
C THR A 86 24.92 -3.37 6.99
N ILE A 87 25.93 -4.19 6.71
CA ILE A 87 26.09 -5.48 7.37
C ILE A 87 26.56 -5.25 8.81
N THR A 88 25.70 -5.59 9.75
CA THR A 88 25.95 -5.53 11.19
C THR A 88 26.24 -6.92 11.75
N LYS A 89 26.82 -6.99 12.96
CA LYS A 89 27.22 -8.26 13.59
C LYS A 89 26.03 -9.18 13.95
N ASP A 90 24.84 -8.63 14.09
CA ASP A 90 23.60 -9.34 14.38
C ASP A 90 22.95 -9.96 13.14
N MET A 91 23.46 -9.67 11.93
CA MET A 91 22.99 -10.28 10.70
C MET A 91 23.67 -11.62 10.46
N MET A 92 22.87 -12.68 10.29
CA MET A 92 23.36 -13.99 9.91
C MET A 92 23.40 -14.09 8.38
N LEU A 93 24.59 -14.17 7.82
CA LEU A 93 24.80 -14.34 6.39
C LEU A 93 25.07 -15.81 6.09
N ILE A 94 24.25 -16.45 5.25
CA ILE A 94 24.42 -17.85 4.84
C ILE A 94 24.66 -17.88 3.34
N ASP A 95 25.73 -18.56 2.90
CA ASP A 95 25.97 -18.76 1.47
C ASP A 95 24.99 -19.80 0.92
N PRO A 96 24.12 -19.44 -0.05
CA PRO A 96 23.12 -20.37 -0.59
C PRO A 96 23.72 -21.57 -1.33
N ALA A 97 25.01 -21.53 -1.74
CA ALA A 97 25.65 -22.64 -2.43
C ALA A 97 26.24 -23.67 -1.46
N THR A 98 26.80 -23.23 -0.34
CA THR A 98 27.51 -24.08 0.62
C THR A 98 26.75 -24.33 1.92
N ASP A 99 25.67 -23.60 2.16
CA ASP A 99 24.88 -23.58 3.40
C ASP A 99 25.70 -23.25 4.65
N LYS A 100 26.86 -22.61 4.45
CA LYS A 100 27.77 -22.19 5.52
C LYS A 100 27.60 -20.72 5.82
N VAL A 101 27.82 -20.38 7.08
CA VAL A 101 27.84 -18.99 7.53
C VAL A 101 29.01 -18.25 6.89
N VAL A 102 28.71 -17.15 6.21
CA VAL A 102 29.70 -16.26 5.61
C VAL A 102 30.30 -15.38 6.71
N ARG A 103 31.63 -15.41 6.82
CA ARG A 103 32.36 -14.58 7.78
C ARG A 103 32.77 -13.27 7.12
N GLY A 104 32.48 -12.15 7.78
CA GLY A 104 32.85 -10.81 7.31
C GLY A 104 31.84 -10.20 6.34
N ASN A 105 32.25 -9.13 5.64
CA ASN A 105 31.41 -8.45 4.66
C ASN A 105 31.69 -9.00 3.25
N PRO A 106 30.75 -9.75 2.63
CA PRO A 106 30.95 -10.27 1.28
C PRO A 106 30.71 -9.22 0.18
N LEU A 107 30.12 -8.06 0.49
CA LEU A 107 29.82 -7.03 -0.50
C LEU A 107 31.09 -6.29 -0.95
N GLN A 108 31.34 -6.33 -2.26
CA GLN A 108 32.42 -5.56 -2.89
C GLN A 108 32.01 -4.11 -3.17
N GLN A 109 30.72 -3.87 -3.38
CA GLN A 109 30.16 -2.57 -3.73
C GLN A 109 29.06 -2.17 -2.74
N LYS A 110 28.87 -0.85 -2.54
CA LYS A 110 27.80 -0.32 -1.67
C LYS A 110 26.44 -0.21 -2.35
N THR A 111 26.42 -0.24 -3.67
CA THR A 111 25.21 -0.05 -4.47
C THR A 111 25.10 -1.10 -5.57
N LEU A 112 23.88 -1.48 -5.87
CA LEU A 112 23.50 -2.30 -7.01
C LEU A 112 22.82 -1.41 -8.05
N GLN A 113 23.17 -1.57 -9.32
CA GLN A 113 22.48 -0.90 -10.43
C GLN A 113 22.05 -1.94 -11.46
N PHE A 114 20.80 -1.89 -11.89
CA PHE A 114 20.28 -2.74 -12.95
C PHE A 114 19.20 -2.00 -13.75
N GLY A 115 19.00 -2.42 -14.99
CA GLY A 115 18.05 -1.80 -15.91
C GLY A 115 17.30 -2.86 -16.73
N PRO A 116 16.48 -2.42 -17.70
CA PRO A 116 15.69 -3.30 -18.56
C PRO A 116 16.52 -4.05 -19.61
N ASP A 117 17.79 -3.69 -19.79
CA ASP A 117 18.66 -4.23 -20.86
C ASP A 117 19.02 -5.70 -20.65
N THR A 118 18.91 -6.21 -19.42
CA THR A 118 19.19 -7.61 -19.10
C THR A 118 17.90 -8.37 -18.79
N THR A 119 17.85 -9.64 -19.18
CA THR A 119 16.74 -10.54 -18.87
C THR A 119 16.51 -10.66 -17.36
N GLU A 120 17.59 -10.65 -16.57
CA GLU A 120 17.53 -10.68 -15.10
C GLU A 120 16.92 -9.40 -14.53
N GLY A 121 17.37 -8.24 -15.01
CA GLY A 121 16.81 -6.94 -14.63
C GLY A 121 15.32 -6.86 -14.94
N MET A 122 14.90 -7.28 -16.14
CA MET A 122 13.49 -7.32 -16.53
C MET A 122 12.64 -8.25 -15.65
N ARG A 123 13.17 -9.42 -15.26
CA ARG A 123 12.47 -10.34 -14.33
C ARG A 123 12.23 -9.69 -12.98
N ILE A 124 13.21 -8.94 -12.47
CA ILE A 124 13.09 -8.20 -11.22
C ILE A 124 12.08 -7.06 -11.36
N ILE A 125 12.25 -6.18 -12.35
CA ILE A 125 11.41 -4.99 -12.57
C ILE A 125 9.94 -5.37 -12.65
N LYS A 126 9.61 -6.49 -13.33
CA LYS A 126 8.23 -6.97 -13.48
C LYS A 126 7.49 -7.18 -12.14
N ASN A 127 8.17 -7.70 -11.13
CA ASN A 127 7.57 -8.03 -9.84
C ASN A 127 7.95 -7.05 -8.73
N LEU A 128 8.72 -6.02 -9.05
CA LEU A 128 9.28 -5.10 -8.08
C LEU A 128 8.17 -4.33 -7.35
N GLN A 129 8.33 -4.20 -6.03
CA GLN A 129 7.47 -3.44 -5.14
C GLN A 129 8.31 -2.51 -4.28
N ASN A 130 7.73 -1.36 -3.93
CA ASN A 130 8.38 -0.42 -3.03
C ASN A 130 8.08 -0.69 -1.55
N ILE A 131 7.02 -1.45 -1.25
CA ILE A 131 6.64 -1.75 0.13
C ILE A 131 6.81 -3.25 0.37
N GLU A 132 7.31 -3.61 1.55
CA GLU A 132 7.48 -5.00 1.96
C GLU A 132 6.15 -5.72 2.02
N TYR A 133 6.06 -6.83 1.29
CA TYR A 133 4.84 -7.63 1.20
C TYR A 133 4.26 -7.97 2.58
N ARG A 134 2.94 -7.82 2.73
CA ARG A 134 2.17 -8.15 3.95
C ARG A 134 2.56 -7.40 5.23
N THR A 135 3.48 -6.43 5.18
CA THR A 135 3.72 -5.52 6.32
C THR A 135 2.49 -4.66 6.64
N PRO A 136 2.37 -4.08 7.84
CA PRO A 136 1.29 -3.14 8.16
C PRO A 136 1.18 -2.01 7.14
N LYS A 137 2.32 -1.47 6.69
CA LYS A 137 2.37 -0.46 5.63
C LYS A 137 1.81 -0.98 4.31
N TRP A 138 2.18 -2.20 3.91
CA TRP A 138 1.63 -2.81 2.69
C TRP A 138 0.11 -2.98 2.78
N ARG A 139 -0.44 -3.40 3.92
CA ARG A 139 -1.88 -3.54 4.11
C ARG A 139 -2.62 -2.22 3.99
N ALA A 140 -2.07 -1.17 4.58
CA ALA A 140 -2.65 0.17 4.49
C ALA A 140 -2.74 0.64 3.04
N PHE A 141 -1.65 0.51 2.26
CA PHE A 141 -1.64 0.88 0.85
C PHE A 141 -2.50 -0.05 -0.01
N PHE A 142 -2.43 -1.36 0.21
CA PHE A 142 -3.23 -2.33 -0.53
C PHE A 142 -4.74 -2.14 -0.27
N GLY A 143 -5.12 -1.82 0.96
CA GLY A 143 -6.50 -1.52 1.34
C GLY A 143 -7.10 -0.31 0.62
N MET A 144 -6.28 0.66 0.19
CA MET A 144 -6.76 1.80 -0.61
C MET A 144 -7.35 1.37 -1.97
N ARG A 145 -6.99 0.18 -2.47
CA ARG A 145 -7.60 -0.39 -3.68
C ARG A 145 -9.11 -0.55 -3.54
N ASN A 146 -9.61 -0.95 -2.37
CA ASN A 146 -11.04 -1.11 -2.14
C ASN A 146 -11.78 0.21 -2.39
N ARG A 147 -11.19 1.35 -2.02
CA ARG A 147 -11.77 2.67 -2.27
C ARG A 147 -11.83 3.01 -3.76
N VAL A 148 -10.85 2.58 -4.54
CA VAL A 148 -10.87 2.74 -6.01
C VAL A 148 -11.93 1.84 -6.64
N GLU A 149 -12.06 0.60 -6.15
CA GLU A 149 -13.09 -0.34 -6.62
C GLU A 149 -14.50 0.14 -6.27
N GLU A 150 -14.70 0.61 -5.04
CA GLU A 150 -15.93 1.26 -4.59
C GLU A 150 -16.24 2.49 -5.44
N ASN A 151 -15.25 3.35 -5.67
CA ASN A 151 -15.39 4.50 -6.56
C ASN A 151 -15.83 4.11 -7.96
N ASN A 152 -15.21 3.06 -8.52
CA ASN A 152 -15.56 2.53 -9.84
C ASN A 152 -16.94 1.90 -9.86
N ASN A 153 -17.32 1.19 -8.79
CA ASN A 153 -18.63 0.58 -8.67
C ASN A 153 -19.72 1.64 -8.63
N TRP A 154 -19.53 2.68 -7.81
CA TRP A 154 -20.45 3.81 -7.73
C TRP A 154 -20.56 4.56 -9.07
N PHE A 155 -19.45 4.76 -9.76
CA PHE A 155 -19.45 5.40 -11.07
C PHE A 155 -20.17 4.57 -12.16
N LYS A 156 -20.06 3.24 -12.07
CA LYS A 156 -20.70 2.28 -12.98
C LYS A 156 -22.10 1.85 -12.55
N GLY A 157 -22.51 2.19 -11.33
CA GLY A 157 -23.75 1.75 -10.73
C GLY A 157 -24.94 2.27 -11.50
N ASP A 158 -25.97 1.42 -11.59
CA ASP A 158 -27.22 1.73 -12.29
C ASP A 158 -27.99 2.87 -11.62
N ASN A 159 -27.83 3.02 -10.30
CA ASN A 159 -28.54 3.99 -9.49
C ASN A 159 -28.08 5.44 -9.73
N GLU A 160 -26.85 5.66 -10.22
CA GLU A 160 -26.27 7.00 -10.32
C GLU A 160 -25.99 7.46 -11.75
N THR A 161 -24.78 7.22 -12.25
CA THR A 161 -24.30 7.69 -13.57
C THR A 161 -24.40 6.62 -14.64
N ASP A 162 -24.51 5.34 -14.24
CA ASP A 162 -24.71 4.17 -15.09
C ASP A 162 -23.90 4.19 -16.39
N ILE A 163 -22.63 4.62 -16.29
CA ILE A 163 -21.73 4.62 -17.45
C ILE A 163 -21.40 3.18 -17.89
N GLY A 164 -21.62 2.21 -17.00
CA GLY A 164 -21.47 0.79 -17.26
C GLY A 164 -22.38 0.33 -18.39
N ASN A 165 -23.60 0.88 -18.47
CA ASN A 165 -24.60 0.54 -19.47
C ASN A 165 -24.24 1.09 -20.87
N PRO A 166 -23.92 0.22 -21.85
CA PRO A 166 -23.60 0.66 -23.20
C PRO A 166 -24.78 1.34 -23.91
N GLU A 167 -26.02 1.06 -23.50
CA GLU A 167 -27.21 1.63 -24.15
C GLU A 167 -27.38 3.12 -23.88
N LYS A 168 -26.84 3.64 -22.78
CA LYS A 168 -26.84 5.08 -22.45
C LYS A 168 -25.77 5.86 -23.22
N ARG A 169 -24.92 5.16 -23.99
CA ARG A 169 -23.79 5.71 -24.77
C ARG A 169 -23.66 5.05 -26.14
N ARG A 170 -24.79 4.91 -26.85
CA ARG A 170 -24.88 4.23 -28.15
C ARG A 170 -24.11 4.92 -29.29
N ALA A 171 -23.76 6.20 -29.17
CA ALA A 171 -23.08 6.88 -30.26
C ALA A 171 -21.61 6.39 -30.37
N VAL A 172 -21.22 6.11 -31.61
CA VAL A 172 -19.89 5.61 -31.95
C VAL A 172 -18.93 6.79 -32.09
N GLY A 173 -17.73 6.66 -31.53
CA GLY A 173 -16.67 7.65 -31.70
C GLY A 173 -16.00 8.06 -30.39
N TYR A 174 -14.69 8.31 -30.46
CA TYR A 174 -13.87 8.66 -29.30
C TYR A 174 -14.33 9.95 -28.62
N ALA A 175 -14.60 11.01 -29.41
CA ALA A 175 -14.97 12.32 -28.87
C ALA A 175 -16.29 12.28 -28.08
N TYR A 176 -17.31 11.60 -28.61
CA TYR A 176 -18.59 11.44 -27.92
C TYR A 176 -18.43 10.67 -26.60
N ASN A 177 -17.74 9.53 -26.64
CA ASN A 177 -17.51 8.72 -25.43
C ASN A 177 -16.69 9.48 -24.39
N ALA A 178 -15.70 10.28 -24.81
CA ALA A 178 -14.93 11.13 -23.91
C ALA A 178 -15.79 12.21 -23.24
N LEU A 179 -16.67 12.88 -23.99
CA LEU A 179 -17.60 13.88 -23.44
C LEU A 179 -18.60 13.26 -22.46
N CYS A 180 -19.25 12.15 -22.83
CA CYS A 180 -20.17 11.44 -21.95
C CYS A 180 -19.47 10.97 -20.67
N ALA A 181 -18.27 10.41 -20.78
CA ALA A 181 -17.49 9.99 -19.61
C ALA A 181 -17.11 11.19 -18.72
N GLY A 182 -16.62 12.29 -19.30
CA GLY A 182 -16.27 13.49 -18.56
C GLY A 182 -17.45 14.14 -17.83
N ALA A 183 -18.61 14.21 -18.49
CA ALA A 183 -19.84 14.71 -17.90
C ALA A 183 -20.32 13.80 -16.75
N ALA A 184 -20.29 12.48 -16.97
CA ALA A 184 -20.63 11.51 -15.92
C ALA A 184 -19.70 11.66 -14.71
N VAL A 185 -18.38 11.78 -14.91
CA VAL A 185 -17.42 11.96 -13.79
C VAL A 185 -17.73 13.25 -13.02
N SER A 186 -18.05 14.32 -13.73
CA SER A 186 -18.39 15.62 -13.12
C SER A 186 -19.65 15.52 -12.26
N VAL A 187 -20.73 14.95 -12.81
CA VAL A 187 -22.00 14.72 -12.08
C VAL A 187 -21.81 13.80 -10.88
N SER A 188 -21.02 12.73 -11.06
CA SER A 188 -20.64 11.80 -10.01
C SER A 188 -19.97 12.51 -8.84
N ASN A 189 -18.98 13.36 -9.13
CA ASN A 189 -18.27 14.12 -8.11
C ASN A 189 -19.18 15.14 -7.42
N MET A 190 -20.04 15.85 -8.17
CA MET A 190 -20.98 16.81 -7.59
C MET A 190 -21.97 16.14 -6.62
N ARG A 191 -22.55 15.00 -7.00
CA ARG A 191 -23.47 14.25 -6.12
C ARG A 191 -22.82 13.86 -4.80
N ARG A 192 -21.56 13.40 -4.83
CA ARG A 192 -20.82 13.07 -3.61
C ARG A 192 -20.56 14.25 -2.70
N ILE A 193 -20.21 15.41 -3.27
CA ILE A 193 -20.05 16.63 -2.50
C ILE A 193 -21.36 16.96 -1.80
N VAL A 194 -22.48 16.90 -2.52
CA VAL A 194 -23.80 17.18 -1.97
C VAL A 194 -24.21 16.17 -0.90
N GLU A 195 -24.03 14.86 -1.14
CA GLU A 195 -24.33 13.81 -0.17
C GLU A 195 -23.48 13.94 1.10
N HIS A 196 -22.20 14.26 0.95
CA HIS A 196 -21.31 14.49 2.08
C HIS A 196 -21.73 15.70 2.91
N VAL A 197 -22.00 16.84 2.25
CA VAL A 197 -22.49 18.05 2.91
C VAL A 197 -23.84 17.80 3.59
N HIS A 198 -24.73 17.04 2.96
CA HIS A 198 -26.02 16.67 3.55
C HIS A 198 -25.86 15.76 4.77
N ALA A 199 -24.96 14.77 4.72
CA ALA A 199 -24.66 13.90 5.86
C ALA A 199 -24.02 14.68 7.02
N GLU A 200 -23.10 15.59 6.73
CA GLU A 200 -22.47 16.46 7.73
C GLU A 200 -23.49 17.44 8.34
N ALA A 201 -24.40 17.98 7.53
CA ALA A 201 -25.51 18.81 8.00
C ALA A 201 -26.45 18.02 8.94
N LEU A 202 -26.78 16.77 8.61
CA LEU A 202 -27.57 15.91 9.50
C LEU A 202 -26.83 15.61 10.80
N GLU A 203 -25.55 15.28 10.74
CA GLU A 203 -24.75 14.99 11.94
C GLU A 203 -24.60 16.22 12.85
N THR A 204 -24.47 17.42 12.26
CA THR A 204 -24.38 18.68 13.02
C THR A 204 -25.71 19.12 13.59
N VAL A 205 -26.82 18.93 12.87
CA VAL A 205 -28.19 19.20 13.38
C VAL A 205 -28.57 18.25 14.52
N ASP A 206 -28.11 16.99 14.47
CA ASP A 206 -28.39 15.97 15.50
C ASP A 206 -27.28 15.91 16.59
N ARG A 207 -26.21 16.71 16.44
CA ARG A 207 -25.21 16.88 17.48
C ARG A 207 -25.88 17.63 18.62
N LYS A 208 -26.01 17.00 19.80
CA LYS A 208 -26.48 17.69 21.01
C LYS A 208 -25.62 18.93 21.24
N ASP A 209 -26.14 20.09 20.87
CA ASP A 209 -25.52 21.37 21.13
C ASP A 209 -25.39 21.54 22.64
N VAL A 210 -24.13 21.56 23.08
CA VAL A 210 -23.70 21.92 24.44
C VAL A 210 -24.05 20.89 25.52
N ARG A 211 -23.04 20.56 26.34
CA ARG A 211 -23.20 19.79 27.57
C ARG A 211 -24.33 20.39 28.41
N ALA A 212 -25.37 19.59 28.72
CA ALA A 212 -26.42 19.97 29.66
C ALA A 212 -25.79 20.54 30.96
N ARG A 213 -26.25 21.71 31.41
CA ARG A 213 -25.71 22.34 32.63
C ARG A 213 -25.92 21.41 33.81
N ARG A 214 -24.84 21.09 34.52
CA ARG A 214 -24.87 20.21 35.70
C ARG A 214 -25.43 20.88 36.96
N ARG A 215 -25.49 22.21 36.98
CA ARG A 215 -25.93 23.00 38.12
C ARG A 215 -27.38 23.43 37.90
N THR A 216 -28.27 22.72 38.58
CA THR A 216 -29.71 23.00 38.65
C THR A 216 -30.04 23.66 39.98
N ASP A 217 -31.09 24.45 40.00
CA ASP A 217 -31.73 24.92 41.24
C ASP A 217 -32.42 23.75 41.96
N ILE A 218 -32.95 24.02 43.16
CA ILE A 218 -33.68 23.07 44.01
C ILE A 218 -34.91 22.48 43.29
N ASP A 219 -35.49 23.22 42.36
CA ASP A 219 -36.61 22.80 41.50
C ASP A 219 -36.18 22.03 40.23
N GLY A 220 -34.89 21.73 40.08
CA GLY A 220 -34.35 21.02 38.91
C GLY A 220 -34.22 21.85 37.63
N LYS A 221 -34.53 23.16 37.68
CA LYS A 221 -34.36 24.10 36.55
C LYS A 221 -32.91 24.56 36.42
N PRO A 222 -32.38 24.82 35.21
CA PRO A 222 -31.04 25.38 35.05
C PRO A 222 -30.94 26.78 35.66
N LEU A 223 -29.89 27.06 36.45
CA LEU A 223 -29.66 28.39 37.04
C LEU A 223 -29.47 29.46 35.96
N GLU A 224 -30.02 30.65 36.19
CA GLU A 224 -29.87 31.83 35.32
C GLU A 224 -28.40 32.29 35.25
N ARG A 225 -28.06 33.01 34.17
CA ARG A 225 -26.68 33.46 33.94
C ARG A 225 -26.43 34.66 34.87
N LEU A 226 -25.31 34.69 35.60
CA LEU A 226 -24.98 35.83 36.49
C LEU A 226 -25.02 37.19 35.76
N ASP A 227 -24.76 37.20 34.45
CA ASP A 227 -24.80 38.39 33.59
C ASP A 227 -26.22 38.95 33.37
N SER A 228 -27.29 38.18 33.63
CA SER A 228 -28.69 38.64 33.51
C SER A 228 -29.25 39.25 34.79
N ILE A 229 -28.51 39.20 35.89
CA ILE A 229 -28.93 39.77 37.20
C ILE A 229 -28.40 41.21 37.37
N ALA A 230 -27.54 41.68 36.45
CA ALA A 230 -26.89 42.99 36.50
C ALA A 230 -27.51 44.05 35.56
N ALA A 231 -28.76 43.88 35.14
CA ALA A 231 -29.56 44.87 34.40
C ALA A 231 -30.91 45.07 35.10
#